data_AF-V4A516-F1
#
_entry.id   AF-V4A516-F1
#
_cell.length_a   1.000
_cell.length_b   1.000
_cell.length_c   1.000
_cell.angle_alpha   90.00
_cell.angle_beta   90.00
_cell.angle_gamma   90.00
#
_symmetry.space_group_name_H-M   'P 1'
#
loop_
_entity.id
_entity.type
_entity.pdbx_description
1 polymer ?
#
loop_
_entity_poly.entity_id
_entity_poly.type
_entity_poly.pdbx_seq_one_letter_code
_entity_poly.pdbx_strand_id
1 'polypeptide(L)'
;MQFDTVNLYDWLESGDIALTGITGTIPEEYSNSHIPTQIPTTLGNIDKKLAQAAIDVLTSGSLTPLIKEELKTKIQAQRLKSGKEELTVFFEEEKKCELRDDEKERMQKRKEANRLAAIRFRRKRKSQELQQVEECTELERKNTKLLKKIVDLEEEKQQLLDMISSIRSPP
;
A
#
# COMPACT_ATOMS: atom_id res chain seq x y z
N MET A 1 26.22 -9.71 -14.27
CA MET A 1 24.79 -9.38 -14.37
C MET A 1 24.40 -8.70 -13.07
N GLN A 2 24.18 -7.40 -13.10
CA GLN A 2 23.63 -6.65 -11.96
C GLN A 2 22.11 -6.70 -12.08
N PHE A 3 21.42 -7.18 -11.05
CA PHE A 3 19.97 -7.11 -10.98
C PHE A 3 19.60 -5.88 -10.16
N ASP A 4 19.01 -4.89 -10.82
CA ASP A 4 18.43 -3.72 -10.18
C ASP A 4 17.23 -4.16 -9.35
N THR A 5 17.35 -4.07 -8.03
CA THR A 5 16.21 -4.18 -7.12
C THR A 5 15.38 -2.91 -7.24
N VAL A 6 14.28 -2.97 -7.99
CA VAL A 6 13.31 -1.87 -8.03
C VAL A 6 12.67 -1.78 -6.63
N ASN A 7 13.03 -0.72 -5.91
CA ASN A 7 12.56 -0.41 -4.58
C ASN A 7 11.07 -0.02 -4.66
N LEU A 8 10.18 -0.85 -4.10
CA LEU A 8 8.72 -0.65 -4.14
C LEU A 8 8.26 0.59 -3.32
N TYR A 9 9.19 1.34 -2.71
CA TYR A 9 8.90 2.53 -1.92
C TYR A 9 9.05 3.87 -2.67
N ASP A 10 9.57 3.88 -3.90
CA ASP A 10 9.84 5.15 -4.64
C ASP A 10 8.64 5.70 -5.43
N TRP A 11 7.49 5.02 -5.44
CA TRP A 11 6.31 5.49 -6.20
C TRP A 11 5.39 6.43 -5.40
N LEU A 12 5.70 6.71 -4.12
CA LEU A 12 4.87 7.54 -3.25
C LEU A 12 5.42 8.95 -3.00
N GLU A 13 6.59 9.30 -3.55
CA GLU A 13 7.23 10.61 -3.34
C GLU A 13 7.25 11.53 -4.58
N SER A 14 6.77 11.09 -5.74
CA SER A 14 6.63 11.97 -6.92
C SER A 14 5.31 12.74 -6.88
N GLY A 15 5.18 13.61 -5.88
CA GLY A 15 4.15 14.64 -5.84
C GLY A 15 4.55 15.79 -6.75
N ASP A 16 3.96 15.85 -7.93
CA ASP A 16 3.90 17.07 -8.76
C ASP A 16 2.76 16.95 -9.78
N ILE A 17 1.61 17.55 -9.48
CA ILE A 17 0.62 17.92 -10.48
C ILE A 17 0.39 19.43 -10.34
N ALA A 18 1.10 20.19 -11.15
CA ALA A 18 0.89 21.62 -11.31
C ALA A 18 -0.49 21.88 -11.92
N LEU A 19 -1.41 22.46 -11.15
CA LEU A 19 -2.65 23.04 -11.66
C LEU A 19 -2.37 24.47 -12.13
N THR A 20 -1.82 24.61 -13.34
CA THR A 20 -1.81 25.89 -14.04
C THR A 20 -3.11 26.06 -14.84
N GLY A 21 -3.88 27.07 -14.46
CA GLY A 21 -4.67 27.88 -15.40
C GLY A 21 -6.09 27.41 -15.70
N ILE A 22 -7.07 28.01 -15.00
CA ILE A 22 -8.33 28.45 -15.62
C ILE A 22 -8.70 29.81 -15.03
N THR A 23 -8.17 30.89 -15.60
CA THR A 23 -8.80 32.22 -15.50
C THR A 23 -9.92 32.26 -16.53
N GLY A 24 -11.15 32.01 -16.10
CA GLY A 24 -12.35 32.10 -16.92
C GLY A 24 -13.34 33.06 -16.26
N THR A 25 -13.41 34.26 -16.79
CA THR A 25 -14.36 35.34 -16.46
C THR A 25 -15.80 34.83 -16.49
N ILE A 26 -16.56 35.05 -15.41
CA ILE A 26 -18.00 34.74 -15.36
C ILE A 26 -18.74 35.79 -16.21
N PRO A 27 -19.53 35.40 -17.24
CA PRO A 27 -20.34 36.33 -18.00
C PRO A 27 -21.44 36.97 -17.14
N GLU A 28 -21.59 38.28 -17.27
CA GLU A 28 -22.47 39.17 -16.48
C GLU A 28 -23.99 39.01 -16.73
N GLU A 29 -24.44 37.90 -17.31
CA GLU A 29 -25.83 37.79 -17.82
C GLU A 29 -26.80 37.04 -16.90
N TYR A 30 -26.39 36.65 -15.69
CA TYR A 30 -27.27 35.98 -14.71
C TYR A 30 -27.76 36.91 -13.58
N SER A 31 -27.93 38.20 -13.88
CA SER A 31 -28.31 39.21 -12.88
C SER A 31 -29.82 39.30 -12.57
N ASN A 32 -30.72 38.49 -13.14
CA ASN A 32 -32.14 38.62 -12.77
C ASN A 32 -32.96 37.33 -12.99
N SER A 33 -33.04 36.50 -11.95
CA SER A 33 -34.22 35.65 -11.75
C SER A 33 -34.75 35.88 -10.33
N HIS A 34 -35.91 36.51 -10.29
CA HIS A 34 -36.79 36.74 -9.16
C HIS A 34 -36.75 35.59 -8.14
N ILE A 35 -36.18 35.84 -6.95
CA ILE A 35 -36.22 34.89 -5.82
C ILE A 35 -37.60 35.04 -5.18
N PRO A 36 -38.48 34.01 -5.19
CA PRO A 36 -39.73 34.06 -4.46
C PRO A 36 -39.42 33.94 -2.97
N THR A 37 -39.58 35.06 -2.27
CA THR A 37 -39.56 35.18 -0.81
C THR A 37 -40.72 34.37 -0.24
N GLN A 38 -40.49 33.15 0.25
CA GLN A 38 -41.03 32.56 1.51
C GLN A 38 -40.26 31.26 1.82
N ILE A 39 -39.21 31.37 2.63
CA ILE A 39 -38.53 30.20 3.21
C ILE A 39 -39.16 29.94 4.58
N PRO A 40 -39.75 28.75 4.83
CA PRO A 40 -40.28 28.39 6.14
C PRO A 40 -39.17 28.40 7.20
N THR A 41 -39.42 29.06 8.33
CA THR A 41 -38.45 29.40 9.39
C THR A 41 -37.94 28.21 10.21
N THR A 42 -38.14 26.96 9.78
CA THR A 42 -37.60 25.74 10.42
C THR A 42 -36.23 25.32 9.88
N LEU A 43 -35.60 26.14 9.02
CA LEU A 43 -34.35 25.84 8.30
C LEU A 43 -33.04 26.10 9.07
N GLY A 44 -33.07 26.78 10.23
CA GLY A 44 -31.85 27.34 10.85
C GLY A 44 -30.83 26.32 11.39
N ASN A 45 -31.17 25.03 11.46
CA ASN A 45 -30.27 23.97 11.95
C ASN A 45 -29.62 23.15 10.83
N ILE A 46 -30.21 23.17 9.63
CA ILE A 46 -29.72 22.44 8.43
C ILE A 46 -28.54 23.20 7.81
N ASP A 47 -28.65 24.53 7.77
CA ASP A 47 -27.62 25.40 7.18
C ASP A 47 -26.27 25.30 7.91
N LYS A 48 -26.26 25.07 9.22
CA LYS A 48 -25.02 24.96 10.01
C LYS A 48 -24.22 23.70 9.68
N LYS A 49 -24.88 22.55 9.51
CA LYS A 49 -24.21 21.29 9.21
C LYS A 49 -23.71 21.25 7.77
N LEU A 50 -24.47 21.81 6.84
CA LEU A 50 -24.06 21.95 5.44
C LEU A 50 -22.88 22.92 5.30
N ALA A 51 -22.92 24.06 6.01
CA ALA A 51 -21.79 25.00 6.05
C ALA A 51 -20.54 24.36 6.65
N GLN A 52 -20.67 23.59 7.74
CA GLN A 52 -19.53 22.86 8.31
C GLN A 52 -18.96 21.82 7.34
N ALA A 53 -19.81 21.04 6.67
CA ALA A 53 -19.37 20.08 5.67
C ALA A 53 -18.63 20.77 4.51
N ALA A 54 -19.07 21.96 4.08
CA ALA A 54 -18.37 22.73 3.05
C ALA A 54 -16.96 23.18 3.52
N ILE A 55 -16.83 23.61 4.78
CA ILE A 55 -15.52 23.93 5.39
C ILE A 55 -14.64 22.68 5.46
N ASP A 56 -15.21 21.53 5.83
CA ASP A 56 -14.49 20.26 5.92
C ASP A 56 -13.98 19.80 4.54
N VAL A 57 -14.73 20.02 3.46
CA VAL A 57 -14.26 19.75 2.09
C VAL A 57 -13.11 20.67 1.71
N LEU A 58 -13.22 21.97 1.99
CA LEU A 58 -12.16 22.94 1.68
C LEU A 58 -10.86 22.65 2.44
N THR A 59 -10.96 22.15 3.67
CA THR A 59 -9.80 21.84 4.52
C THR A 59 -9.20 20.47 4.22
N SER A 60 -10.03 19.44 3.97
CA SER A 60 -9.56 18.06 3.75
C SER A 60 -9.28 17.71 2.28
N GLY A 61 -9.80 18.50 1.33
CA GLY A 61 -9.73 18.22 -0.11
C GLY A 61 -10.58 17.02 -0.57
N SER A 62 -11.37 16.42 0.32
CA SER A 62 -12.23 15.27 0.02
C SER A 62 -13.69 15.70 0.01
N LEU A 63 -14.42 15.39 -1.07
CA LEU A 63 -15.85 15.75 -1.21
C LEU A 63 -16.80 14.94 -0.30
N THR A 64 -16.27 13.92 0.38
CA THR A 64 -17.03 12.97 1.19
C THR A 64 -17.96 13.60 2.24
N PRO A 65 -17.58 14.66 2.97
CA PRO A 65 -18.48 15.34 3.93
C PRO A 65 -19.76 15.88 3.29
N LEU A 66 -19.68 16.52 2.11
CA LEU A 66 -20.85 17.07 1.41
C LEU A 66 -21.75 15.96 0.87
N ILE A 67 -21.17 14.89 0.32
CA ILE A 67 -21.92 13.73 -0.19
C ILE A 67 -22.72 13.06 0.95
N LYS A 68 -22.14 12.99 2.15
CA LYS A 68 -22.83 12.43 3.33
C LYS A 68 -24.05 13.26 3.73
N GLU A 69 -23.94 14.59 3.77
CA GLU A 69 -25.07 15.45 4.12
C GLU A 69 -26.16 15.46 3.03
N GLU A 70 -25.79 15.40 1.75
CA GLU A 70 -26.74 15.24 0.65
C GLU A 70 -27.53 13.92 0.78
N LEU A 71 -26.82 12.81 0.97
CA LEU A 71 -27.42 11.49 1.09
C LEU A 71 -28.35 11.42 2.31
N LYS A 72 -27.93 11.98 3.45
CA LYS A 72 -28.74 12.05 4.66
C LYS A 72 -30.04 12.82 4.45
N THR A 73 -29.95 13.98 3.80
CA THR A 73 -31.12 14.81 3.47
C THR A 73 -32.08 14.08 2.54
N LYS A 74 -31.55 13.41 1.50
CA LYS A 74 -32.36 12.57 0.59
C LYS A 74 -33.09 11.46 1.33
N ILE A 75 -32.41 10.75 2.22
CA ILE A 75 -33.01 9.67 3.02
C ILE A 75 -34.12 10.22 3.92
N GLN A 76 -33.87 11.33 4.62
CA GLN A 76 -34.87 11.94 5.50
C GLN A 76 -36.10 12.44 4.72
N ALA A 77 -35.90 13.11 3.59
CA ALA A 77 -36.99 13.58 2.73
C ALA A 77 -37.86 12.41 2.23
N GLN A 78 -37.23 11.30 1.82
CA GLN A 78 -37.94 10.12 1.36
C GLN A 78 -38.74 9.44 2.50
N ARG A 79 -38.21 9.43 3.73
CA ARG A 79 -38.92 8.91 4.91
C ARG A 79 -40.16 9.73 5.24
N LEU A 80 -40.03 11.05 5.29
CA LEU A 80 -41.14 11.96 5.55
C LEU A 80 -42.22 11.85 4.48
N LYS A 81 -41.82 11.76 3.19
CA LYS A 81 -42.75 11.52 2.07
C LYS A 81 -43.53 10.21 2.21
N SER A 82 -42.92 9.21 2.83
CA SER A 82 -43.55 7.91 3.11
C SER A 82 -44.35 7.90 4.43
N GLY A 83 -44.54 9.06 5.08
CA GLY A 83 -45.24 9.19 6.36
C GLY A 83 -44.46 8.64 7.57
N LYS A 84 -43.16 8.36 7.43
CA LYS A 84 -42.31 7.88 8.51
C LYS A 84 -41.67 9.06 9.24
N GLU A 85 -41.48 8.91 10.54
CA GLU A 85 -40.79 9.91 11.37
C GLU A 85 -39.30 10.08 10.98
N GLU A 86 -38.75 11.23 11.40
CA GLU A 86 -37.35 11.57 11.23
C GLU A 86 -36.44 10.51 11.87
N LEU A 87 -35.38 10.13 11.16
CA LEU A 87 -34.46 9.11 11.63
C LEU A 87 -33.60 9.66 12.77
N THR A 88 -33.90 9.26 14.01
CA THR A 88 -33.07 9.47 15.19
C THR A 88 -32.13 8.27 15.38
N VAL A 89 -30.82 8.50 15.27
CA VAL A 89 -29.82 7.47 15.55
C VAL A 89 -29.36 7.63 16.99
N PHE A 90 -29.73 6.67 17.84
CA PHE A 90 -29.20 6.56 19.19
C PHE A 90 -27.88 5.79 19.12
N PHE A 91 -26.79 6.46 19.48
CA PHE A 91 -25.50 5.82 19.66
C PHE A 91 -25.42 5.37 21.11
N GLU A 92 -25.77 4.11 21.38
CA GLU A 92 -25.44 3.50 22.67
C GLU A 92 -23.94 3.23 22.71
N GLU A 93 -23.27 3.70 23.76
CA GLU A 93 -21.87 3.37 23.99
C GLU A 93 -21.72 1.86 24.19
N GLU A 94 -20.83 1.23 23.41
CA GLU A 94 -20.55 -0.19 23.54
C GLU A 94 -20.10 -0.50 24.97
N LYS A 95 -20.89 -1.31 25.69
CA LYS A 95 -20.52 -1.78 27.03
C LYS A 95 -19.26 -2.65 26.89
N LYS A 96 -18.13 -2.14 27.39
CA LYS A 96 -16.89 -2.91 27.48
C LYS A 96 -17.09 -4.05 28.49
N CYS A 97 -17.31 -5.26 27.99
CA CYS A 97 -17.24 -6.46 28.82
C CYS A 97 -15.78 -6.72 29.19
N GLU A 98 -15.48 -6.74 30.49
CA GLU A 98 -14.18 -7.16 30.97
C GLU A 98 -13.99 -8.65 30.70
N LEU A 99 -12.84 -9.02 30.13
CA LEU A 99 -12.51 -10.43 29.92
C LEU A 99 -12.47 -11.15 31.27
N ARG A 100 -13.05 -12.35 31.30
CA ARG A 100 -12.97 -13.22 32.46
C ARG A 100 -11.54 -13.74 32.62
N ASP A 101 -11.14 -14.07 33.84
CA ASP A 101 -9.73 -14.37 34.13
C ASP A 101 -9.21 -15.62 33.40
N ASP A 102 -10.08 -16.59 33.13
CA ASP A 102 -9.81 -17.76 32.29
C ASP A 102 -9.50 -17.39 30.83
N GLU A 103 -10.20 -16.40 30.29
CA GLU A 103 -9.95 -15.87 28.94
C GLU A 103 -8.62 -15.13 28.87
N LYS A 104 -8.27 -14.37 29.92
CA LYS A 104 -6.98 -13.67 30.02
C LYS A 104 -5.82 -14.67 30.03
N GLU A 105 -5.92 -15.74 30.82
CA GLU A 105 -4.89 -16.79 30.88
C GLU A 105 -4.75 -17.51 29.53
N ARG A 106 -5.87 -17.86 28.88
CA ARG A 106 -5.85 -18.47 27.55
C ARG A 106 -5.21 -17.55 26.50
N MET A 107 -5.48 -16.25 26.58
CA MET A 107 -4.85 -15.26 25.70
C MET A 107 -3.33 -15.18 25.93
N GLN A 108 -2.89 -15.17 27.18
CA GLN A 108 -1.46 -15.15 27.52
C GLN A 108 -0.74 -16.39 26.98
N LYS A 109 -1.28 -17.59 27.21
CA LYS A 109 -0.73 -18.84 26.66
C LYS A 109 -0.63 -18.81 25.14
N ARG A 110 -1.65 -18.30 24.45
CA ARG A 110 -1.63 -18.13 22.99
C ARG A 110 -0.55 -17.16 22.52
N LYS A 111 -0.38 -16.02 23.22
CA LYS A 111 0.66 -15.02 22.91
C LYS A 111 2.05 -15.61 23.08
N GLU A 112 2.30 -16.33 24.17
CA GLU A 112 3.58 -16.99 24.43
C GLU A 112 3.89 -18.07 23.40
N ALA A 113 2.91 -18.94 23.08
CA ALA A 113 3.06 -19.95 22.06
C ALA A 113 3.37 -19.34 20.68
N ASN A 114 2.64 -18.28 20.29
CA ASN A 114 2.89 -17.57 19.03
C ASN A 114 4.26 -16.89 19.02
N ARG A 115 4.67 -16.27 20.15
CA ARG A 115 6.01 -15.68 20.30
C ARG A 115 7.10 -16.72 20.09
N LEU A 116 6.98 -17.89 20.73
CA LEU A 116 7.94 -18.98 20.56
C LEU A 116 7.95 -19.53 19.13
N ALA A 117 6.77 -19.70 18.52
CA ALA A 117 6.64 -20.14 17.13
C ALA A 117 7.30 -19.15 16.17
N ALA A 118 7.08 -17.84 16.35
CA ALA A 118 7.69 -16.79 15.53
C ALA A 118 9.22 -16.78 15.67
N ILE A 119 9.75 -16.94 16.89
CA ILE A 119 11.20 -17.05 17.12
C ILE A 119 11.77 -18.27 16.41
N ARG A 120 11.12 -19.44 16.55
CA ARG A 120 11.56 -20.69 15.89
C ARG A 120 11.52 -20.54 14.36
N PHE A 121 10.46 -19.96 13.81
CA PHE A 121 10.33 -19.71 12.38
C PHE A 121 11.46 -18.82 11.86
N ARG A 122 11.70 -17.68 12.52
CA ARG A 122 12.79 -16.76 12.14
C ARG A 122 14.17 -17.42 12.22
N ARG A 123 14.44 -18.21 13.28
CA ARG A 123 15.69 -18.96 13.42
C ARG A 123 15.85 -20.00 12.31
N LYS A 124 14.79 -20.77 12.01
CA LYS A 124 14.81 -21.77 10.94
C LYS A 124 15.09 -21.13 9.58
N ARG A 125 14.38 -20.03 9.26
CA ARG A 125 14.59 -19.26 8.04
C ARG A 125 16.03 -18.79 7.91
N LYS A 126 16.58 -18.15 8.95
CA LYS A 126 17.97 -17.68 8.96
C LYS A 126 18.97 -18.83 8.78
N SER A 127 18.73 -19.98 9.42
CA SER A 127 19.58 -21.16 9.26
C SER A 127 19.55 -21.70 7.84
N GLN A 128 18.37 -21.73 7.20
CA GLN A 128 18.23 -22.18 5.81
C GLN A 128 18.90 -21.21 4.84
N GLU A 129 18.73 -19.91 5.04
CA GLU A 129 19.41 -18.87 4.25
C GLU A 129 20.94 -19.02 4.37
N LEU A 130 21.47 -19.24 5.58
CA LEU A 130 22.91 -19.47 5.78
C LEU A 130 23.41 -20.73 5.07
N GLN A 131 22.66 -21.85 5.16
CA GLN A 131 23.01 -23.09 4.47
C GLN A 131 23.05 -22.91 2.95
N GLN A 132 22.07 -22.20 2.38
CA GLN A 132 22.04 -21.91 0.94
C GLN A 132 23.22 -21.05 0.51
N VAL A 133 23.56 -20.01 1.28
CA VAL A 133 24.73 -19.17 0.99
C VAL A 133 26.01 -20.00 1.03
N GLU A 134 26.20 -20.83 2.05
CA GLU A 134 27.36 -21.72 2.16
C GLU A 134 27.47 -22.66 0.95
N GLU A 135 26.36 -23.27 0.55
CA GLU A 135 26.31 -24.13 -0.64
C GLU A 135 26.68 -23.37 -1.93
N CYS A 136 26.12 -22.18 -2.14
CA CYS A 136 26.49 -21.32 -3.26
C CYS A 136 27.99 -21.03 -3.28
N THR A 137 28.58 -20.64 -2.14
CA THR A 137 30.01 -20.33 -2.06
C THR A 137 30.88 -21.55 -2.36
N GLU A 138 30.48 -22.74 -1.89
CA GLU A 138 31.21 -23.97 -2.19
C GLU A 138 31.10 -24.39 -3.65
N LEU A 139 29.93 -24.18 -4.27
CA LEU A 139 29.74 -24.43 -5.70
C LEU A 139 30.55 -23.45 -6.55
N GLU A 140 30.60 -22.17 -6.20
CA GLU A 140 31.45 -21.17 -6.85
C GLU A 140 32.94 -21.54 -6.73
N ARG A 141 33.39 -21.97 -5.55
CA ARG A 141 34.75 -22.44 -5.32
C ARG A 141 35.09 -23.69 -6.15
N LYS A 142 34.15 -24.61 -6.31
CA LYS A 142 34.34 -25.79 -7.17
C LYS A 142 34.37 -25.39 -8.65
N ASN A 143 33.48 -24.51 -9.06
CA ASN A 143 33.39 -24.04 -10.44
C ASN A 143 34.68 -23.34 -10.86
N THR A 144 35.18 -22.39 -10.06
CA THR A 144 36.45 -21.70 -10.31
C THR A 144 37.64 -22.67 -10.43
N LYS A 145 37.71 -23.71 -9.59
CA LYS A 145 38.73 -24.76 -9.69
C LYS A 145 38.62 -25.58 -10.97
N LEU A 146 37.40 -25.96 -11.37
CA LEU A 146 37.16 -26.72 -12.59
C LEU A 146 37.49 -25.90 -13.84
N LEU A 147 37.08 -24.63 -13.87
CA LEU A 147 37.43 -23.70 -14.96
C LEU A 147 38.94 -23.54 -15.10
N LYS A 148 39.65 -23.36 -13.99
CA LYS A 148 41.12 -23.34 -14.01
C LYS A 148 41.69 -24.63 -14.61
N LYS A 149 41.17 -25.78 -14.18
CA LYS A 149 41.63 -27.08 -14.71
C LYS A 149 41.35 -27.24 -16.21
N ILE A 150 40.23 -26.70 -16.71
CA ILE A 150 39.93 -26.67 -18.15
C ILE A 150 41.00 -25.86 -18.88
N VAL A 151 41.29 -24.64 -18.43
CA VAL A 151 42.32 -23.79 -19.03
C VAL A 151 43.69 -24.48 -19.03
N ASP A 152 44.11 -25.02 -17.87
CA ASP A 152 45.40 -25.72 -17.76
C ASP A 152 45.49 -26.91 -18.76
N LEU A 153 44.40 -27.66 -18.94
CA LEU A 153 44.34 -28.79 -19.88
C LEU A 153 44.30 -28.35 -21.35
N GLU A 154 43.64 -27.23 -21.65
CA GLU A 154 43.62 -26.65 -22.99
C GLU A 154 45.00 -26.14 -23.39
N GLU A 155 45.73 -25.50 -22.46
CA GLU A 155 47.12 -25.09 -22.66
C GLU A 155 48.04 -26.30 -22.90
N GLU A 156 47.95 -27.34 -22.07
CA GLU A 156 48.73 -28.57 -22.22
C GLU A 156 48.44 -29.24 -23.58
N LYS A 157 47.17 -29.34 -23.96
CA LYS A 157 46.75 -29.86 -25.27
C LYS A 157 47.37 -29.03 -26.40
N GLN A 158 47.33 -27.71 -26.32
CA GLN A 158 47.86 -26.84 -27.37
C GLN A 158 49.38 -27.00 -27.50
N GLN A 159 50.11 -27.05 -26.39
CA GLN A 159 51.56 -27.29 -26.40
C GLN A 159 51.93 -28.62 -27.07
N LEU A 160 51.16 -29.68 -26.80
CA LEU A 160 51.37 -30.99 -27.44
C LEU A 160 51.07 -30.94 -28.94
N LEU A 161 50.00 -30.25 -29.35
CA LEU A 161 49.67 -30.07 -30.77
C LEU A 161 50.75 -29.27 -31.51
N ASP A 162 51.24 -28.19 -30.90
CA ASP A 162 52.30 -27.36 -31.45
C ASP A 162 53.59 -28.19 -31.64
N MET A 163 53.97 -28.99 -30.63
CA MET A 163 55.09 -29.93 -30.72
C MET A 163 54.93 -30.94 -31.87
N ILE A 164 53.76 -31.54 -32.01
CA ILE A 164 53.48 -32.48 -33.10
C ILE A 164 53.54 -31.77 -34.47
N SER A 165 52.99 -30.56 -34.57
CA SER A 165 53.01 -29.78 -35.82
C SER A 165 54.42 -29.40 -36.24
N SER A 166 55.28 -29.05 -35.28
CA SER A 166 56.71 -28.77 -35.50
C SER A 166 57.47 -30.01 -35.98
N ILE A 167 57.06 -31.21 -35.58
CA ILE A 167 57.66 -32.47 -36.03
C ILE A 167 57.17 -32.84 -37.44
N ARG A 168 55.89 -32.56 -37.76
CA ARG A 168 55.26 -32.95 -39.03
C ARG A 168 55.56 -32.00 -40.20
N SER A 169 56.11 -30.81 -39.92
CA SER A 169 56.50 -29.81 -40.93
C SER A 169 57.98 -29.42 -40.73
N PRO A 170 58.95 -30.20 -41.27
CA PRO A 170 60.35 -29.82 -41.25
C PRO A 170 60.63 -28.73 -42.31
N PRO A 171 61.70 -27.93 -42.16
CA PRO A 171 62.12 -26.94 -43.15
C PRO A 171 62.52 -27.55 -44.50
#